data_AF-A0A1J3JE77-F1
#
_entry.id   AF-A0A1J3JE77-F1
#
_cell.length_a   1.000
_cell.length_b   1.000
_cell.length_c   1.000
_cell.angle_alpha   90.00
_cell.angle_beta   90.00
_cell.angle_gamma   90.00
#
_symmetry.space_group_name_H-M   'P 1'
#
loop_
_entity.id
_entity.type
_entity.pdbx_description
1 polymer ?
#
loop_
_entity_poly.entity_id
_entity_poly.type
_entity_poly.pdbx_seq_one_letter_code
_entity_poly.pdbx_strand_id
1 'polypeptide(L)'
;SNAMNLERLELSSCKSLVELPASFSHLQKLKKLAMGGCLNLQVIPAHMNLASLEQVFLGGCSRLRNIPLISTNIKELHISETAVENLPASNKLWSRLWSLNIRCNKNLKKITHLPTGVTHLELSYSDIERIPNCIKGLHRLYSLNLTGCKRLASLPELPGSLKSLMAEDCESLETVFCPLNTPNARLNFTNCFKLGQQARRVVVQQSFYVGAALLPGREVPAEFNHRGRVNNSITICPDGNPYSGFVVCVVISSNQQDYSFSQLLCRRIGVAQDDFSPVEMLVYVGEVHKFRTEHLFIFDSHFLEFYPSDMSREIVLELSSNSHDFDIIACGAKILKEESIEGSYESGVDQVTEDDIEFVEPSEAYEEDLTNGVLSNSKEDENLDGEKHIDCWSCLFLCFDLSHLLRLVPGRRP
;
A
#
# COMPACT_ATOMS: atom_id res chain seq x y z
N SER A 1 40.92 0.69 8.14
CA SER A 1 40.69 2.04 7.60
C SER A 1 40.61 3.01 8.76
N ASN A 2 41.36 4.12 8.72
CA ASN A 2 41.26 5.22 9.72
C ASN A 2 40.17 6.25 9.35
N ALA A 3 39.23 5.89 8.48
CA ALA A 3 38.14 6.75 8.02
C ALA A 3 37.06 6.97 9.10
N MET A 4 37.45 7.59 10.22
CA MET A 4 36.58 7.85 11.38
C MET A 4 35.43 8.83 11.08
N ASN A 5 35.51 9.54 9.95
CA ASN A 5 34.48 10.48 9.49
C ASN A 5 33.58 9.91 8.39
N LEU A 6 33.66 8.62 8.11
CA LEU A 6 32.85 7.99 7.07
C LEU A 6 31.36 8.05 7.46
N GLU A 7 30.53 8.69 6.62
CA GLU A 7 29.08 8.79 6.84
C GLU A 7 28.27 7.83 5.97
N ARG A 8 28.79 7.42 4.82
CA ARG A 8 28.12 6.52 3.87
C ARG A 8 29.09 5.42 3.44
N LEU A 9 28.65 4.17 3.49
CA LEU A 9 29.41 3.01 3.05
C LEU A 9 28.56 2.15 2.12
N GLU A 10 29.03 1.96 0.90
CA GLU A 10 28.41 1.15 -0.14
C GLU A 10 29.33 -0.03 -0.46
N LEU A 11 28.83 -1.25 -0.28
CA LEU A 11 29.52 -2.51 -0.55
C LEU A 11 28.65 -3.43 -1.42
N SER A 12 27.77 -2.88 -2.26
CA SER A 12 26.89 -3.67 -3.11
C SER A 12 27.66 -4.63 -4.04
N SER A 13 27.06 -5.81 -4.28
CA SER A 13 27.57 -6.88 -5.13
C SER A 13 28.95 -7.42 -4.75
N CYS A 14 29.37 -7.25 -3.50
CA CYS A 14 30.60 -7.85 -2.98
C CYS A 14 30.43 -9.37 -2.77
N LYS A 15 30.50 -10.13 -3.87
CA LYS A 15 30.23 -11.58 -3.87
C LYS A 15 31.16 -12.38 -2.94
N SER A 16 32.36 -11.91 -2.64
CA SER A 16 33.30 -12.61 -1.73
C SER A 16 33.11 -12.25 -0.25
N LEU A 17 32.26 -11.27 0.07
CA LEU A 17 32.04 -10.82 1.45
C LEU A 17 31.20 -11.86 2.19
N VAL A 18 31.81 -12.55 3.15
CA VAL A 18 31.13 -13.58 3.97
C VAL A 18 30.64 -13.01 5.29
N GLU A 19 31.43 -12.12 5.90
CA GLU A 19 31.12 -11.46 7.16
C GLU A 19 31.61 -10.01 7.12
N LEU A 20 30.93 -9.15 7.87
CA LEU A 20 31.44 -7.80 8.10
C LEU A 20 32.56 -7.80 9.15
N PRO A 21 33.72 -7.15 8.89
CA PRO A 21 34.81 -7.09 9.85
C PRO A 21 34.40 -6.36 11.15
N ALA A 22 34.75 -6.91 12.32
CA ALA A 22 34.47 -6.28 13.62
C ALA A 22 35.06 -4.86 13.78
N SER A 23 36.10 -4.52 13.01
CA SER A 23 36.70 -3.19 12.96
C SER A 23 35.75 -2.09 12.47
N PHE A 24 34.61 -2.44 11.87
CA PHE A 24 33.58 -1.49 11.48
C PHE A 24 32.92 -0.84 12.71
N SER A 25 33.05 -1.44 13.90
CA SER A 25 32.62 -0.83 15.17
C SER A 25 33.22 0.55 15.43
N HIS A 26 34.30 0.96 14.77
CA HIS A 26 34.87 2.31 14.90
C HIS A 26 34.18 3.37 14.02
N LEU A 27 33.30 2.97 13.09
CA LEU A 27 32.62 3.88 12.15
C LEU A 27 31.43 4.58 12.81
N GLN A 28 31.67 5.28 13.92
CA GLN A 28 30.62 5.85 14.76
C GLN A 28 29.84 7.00 14.10
N LYS A 29 30.37 7.61 13.04
CA LYS A 29 29.68 8.63 12.22
C LYS A 29 28.93 8.05 11.01
N LEU A 30 28.97 6.73 10.81
CA LEU A 30 28.31 6.09 9.67
C LEU A 30 26.79 6.23 9.81
N LYS A 31 26.15 6.89 8.85
CA LYS A 31 24.71 7.12 8.78
C LYS A 31 24.01 6.13 7.86
N LYS A 32 24.65 5.74 6.74
CA LYS A 32 24.10 4.82 5.74
C LYS A 32 25.06 3.66 5.45
N LEU A 33 24.54 2.44 5.53
CA LEU A 33 25.21 1.21 5.14
C LEU A 33 24.40 0.50 4.07
N ALA A 34 24.96 0.30 2.89
CA ALA A 34 24.32 -0.41 1.79
C ALA A 34 25.23 -1.54 1.30
N MET A 35 24.68 -2.74 1.20
CA MET A 35 25.39 -3.98 0.86
C MET A 35 24.50 -4.89 0.01
N GLY A 36 23.74 -4.31 -0.92
CA GLY A 36 22.80 -5.06 -1.75
C GLY A 36 23.53 -6.09 -2.63
N GLY A 37 22.99 -7.30 -2.80
CA GLY A 37 23.56 -8.32 -3.68
C GLY A 37 24.85 -8.99 -3.17
N CYS A 38 25.19 -8.87 -1.88
CA CYS A 38 26.30 -9.62 -1.27
C CYS A 38 25.91 -11.10 -1.06
N LEU A 39 25.99 -11.88 -2.13
CA LEU A 39 25.45 -13.26 -2.18
C LEU A 39 26.01 -14.21 -1.12
N ASN A 40 27.26 -14.01 -0.67
CA ASN A 40 27.89 -14.86 0.33
C ASN A 40 27.81 -14.34 1.77
N LEU A 41 27.22 -13.14 1.98
CA LEU A 41 27.12 -12.53 3.30
C LEU A 41 26.22 -13.37 4.19
N GLN A 42 26.77 -13.86 5.29
CA GLN A 42 26.09 -14.74 6.24
C GLN A 42 25.90 -14.08 7.61
N VAL A 43 26.88 -13.29 8.04
CA VAL A 43 26.92 -12.74 9.40
C VAL A 43 27.21 -11.25 9.37
N ILE A 44 26.37 -10.49 10.07
CA ILE A 44 26.61 -9.11 10.44
C ILE A 44 26.79 -9.07 11.97
N PRO A 45 28.00 -8.78 12.48
CA PRO A 45 28.27 -8.82 13.92
C PRO A 45 27.38 -7.86 14.74
N ALA A 46 26.62 -8.40 15.69
CA ALA A 46 25.68 -7.64 16.53
C ALA A 46 26.34 -6.63 17.48
N HIS A 47 27.65 -6.75 17.75
CA HIS A 47 28.34 -5.94 18.76
C HIS A 47 28.93 -4.62 18.21
N MET A 48 28.62 -4.23 16.96
CA MET A 48 29.19 -3.01 16.37
C MET A 48 28.65 -1.72 16.98
N ASN A 49 27.38 -1.71 17.40
CA ASN A 49 26.68 -0.58 18.00
C ASN A 49 27.02 0.78 17.35
N LEU A 50 26.71 0.92 16.06
CA LEU A 50 27.01 2.10 15.27
C LEU A 50 26.07 3.25 15.64
N ALA A 51 26.54 4.18 16.46
CA ALA A 51 25.70 5.19 17.11
C ALA A 51 24.96 6.12 16.14
N SER A 52 25.55 6.47 14.99
CA SER A 52 24.89 7.35 14.01
C SER A 52 24.16 6.61 12.89
N LEU A 53 24.11 5.26 12.89
CA LEU A 53 23.57 4.51 11.76
C LEU A 53 22.05 4.58 11.72
N GLU A 54 21.52 5.15 10.63
CA GLU A 54 20.09 5.40 10.42
C GLU A 54 19.50 4.55 9.30
N GLN A 55 20.27 4.23 8.27
CA GLN A 55 19.78 3.54 7.07
C GLN A 55 20.62 2.30 6.75
N VAL A 56 19.94 1.16 6.56
CA VAL A 56 20.60 -0.13 6.28
C VAL A 56 19.91 -0.85 5.12
N PHE A 57 20.66 -1.12 4.05
CA PHE A 57 20.17 -1.79 2.84
C PHE A 57 20.93 -3.10 2.59
N LEU A 58 20.23 -4.24 2.65
CA LEU A 58 20.77 -5.60 2.59
C LEU A 58 20.03 -6.49 1.57
N GLY A 59 19.32 -5.87 0.62
CA GLY A 59 18.56 -6.60 -0.40
C GLY A 59 19.43 -7.59 -1.17
N GLY A 60 18.94 -8.80 -1.44
CA GLY A 60 19.67 -9.82 -2.22
C GLY A 60 20.83 -10.50 -1.49
N CYS A 61 20.99 -10.32 -0.17
CA CYS A 61 21.93 -11.07 0.65
C CYS A 61 21.37 -12.47 0.96
N SER A 62 21.30 -13.33 -0.07
CA SER A 62 20.56 -14.61 -0.04
C SER A 62 20.99 -15.60 1.04
N ARG A 63 22.22 -15.48 1.60
CA ARG A 63 22.71 -16.31 2.71
C ARG A 63 22.56 -15.68 4.10
N LEU A 64 22.09 -14.45 4.19
CA LEU A 64 21.88 -13.77 5.47
C LEU A 64 20.63 -14.34 6.16
N ARG A 65 20.81 -14.96 7.32
CA ARG A 65 19.73 -15.64 8.06
C ARG A 65 19.16 -14.83 9.22
N ASN A 66 19.89 -13.81 9.68
CA ASN A 66 19.53 -13.03 10.85
C ASN A 66 19.48 -11.55 10.51
N ILE A 67 18.50 -10.86 11.08
CA ILE A 67 18.43 -9.41 11.01
C ILE A 67 19.60 -8.82 11.81
N PRO A 68 20.35 -7.86 11.24
CA PRO A 68 21.49 -7.25 11.91
C PRO A 68 21.05 -6.46 13.14
N LEU A 69 21.72 -6.71 14.27
CA LEU A 69 21.50 -5.95 15.51
C LEU A 69 22.61 -4.91 15.71
N ILE A 70 22.94 -4.17 14.64
CA ILE A 70 24.15 -3.32 14.57
C ILE A 70 23.98 -1.90 15.13
N SER A 71 22.74 -1.44 15.32
CA SER A 71 22.42 -0.10 15.82
C SER A 71 21.00 -0.08 16.37
N THR A 72 20.77 0.75 17.39
CA THR A 72 19.42 1.08 17.90
C THR A 72 18.85 2.36 17.28
N ASN A 73 19.60 3.03 16.39
CA ASN A 73 19.21 4.29 15.75
C ASN A 73 18.69 4.12 14.32
N ILE A 74 18.52 2.88 13.87
CA ILE A 74 18.02 2.57 12.54
C ILE A 74 16.60 3.12 12.38
N LYS A 75 16.41 3.92 11.35
CA LYS A 75 15.16 4.53 10.91
C LYS A 75 14.56 3.75 9.73
N GLU A 76 15.41 3.27 8.84
CA GLU A 76 15.03 2.51 7.64
C GLU A 76 15.85 1.23 7.54
N LEU A 77 15.15 0.10 7.39
CA LEU A 77 15.78 -1.20 7.24
C LEU A 77 15.19 -1.97 6.06
N HIS A 78 16.04 -2.25 5.08
CA HIS A 78 15.69 -3.01 3.89
C HIS A 78 16.47 -4.32 3.89
N ILE A 79 15.78 -5.43 4.08
CA ILE A 79 16.33 -6.80 4.10
C ILE A 79 15.44 -7.64 3.19
N SER A 80 15.46 -7.36 1.89
CA SER A 80 14.72 -8.13 0.90
C SER A 80 15.54 -9.30 0.37
N GLU A 81 14.88 -10.37 -0.08
CA GLU A 81 15.54 -11.49 -0.78
C GLU A 81 16.69 -12.12 0.01
N THR A 82 16.46 -12.39 1.30
CA THR A 82 17.42 -13.04 2.21
C THR A 82 16.89 -14.38 2.73
N ALA A 83 17.71 -15.07 3.51
CA ALA A 83 17.32 -16.30 4.19
C ALA A 83 16.77 -16.06 5.61
N VAL A 84 16.36 -14.83 5.94
CA VAL A 84 15.82 -14.48 7.26
C VAL A 84 14.56 -15.29 7.57
N GLU A 85 14.57 -15.96 8.71
CA GLU A 85 13.47 -16.84 9.15
C GLU A 85 12.53 -16.18 10.16
N ASN A 86 13.04 -15.23 10.97
CA ASN A 86 12.28 -14.62 12.08
C ASN A 86 12.70 -13.16 12.33
N LEU A 87 11.77 -12.38 12.88
CA LEU A 87 12.06 -11.06 13.43
C LEU A 87 12.60 -11.16 14.87
N PRO A 88 13.60 -10.34 15.26
CA PRO A 88 14.06 -10.28 16.65
C PRO A 88 13.01 -9.61 17.54
N ALA A 89 12.74 -10.19 18.70
CA ALA A 89 11.76 -9.73 19.69
C ALA A 89 12.22 -8.49 20.52
N SER A 90 13.11 -7.66 20.00
CA SER A 90 13.79 -6.62 20.78
C SER A 90 13.18 -5.22 20.58
N ASN A 91 12.52 -4.72 21.62
CA ASN A 91 11.90 -3.38 21.58
C ASN A 91 12.92 -2.23 21.44
N LYS A 92 14.18 -2.44 21.85
CA LYS A 92 15.22 -1.39 21.78
C LYS A 92 15.73 -1.13 20.36
N LEU A 93 15.75 -2.16 19.52
CA LEU A 93 16.31 -2.06 18.16
C LEU A 93 15.41 -1.28 17.21
N TRP A 94 14.11 -1.29 17.49
CA TRP A 94 13.09 -0.82 16.57
C TRP A 94 12.39 0.48 17.02
N SER A 95 12.91 1.13 18.08
CA SER A 95 12.25 2.28 18.70
C SER A 95 12.18 3.51 17.77
N ARG A 96 13.14 3.64 16.84
CA ARG A 96 13.22 4.74 15.86
C ARG A 96 12.87 4.31 14.44
N LEU A 97 12.57 3.03 14.24
CA LEU A 97 12.31 2.47 12.92
C LEU A 97 10.94 2.93 12.42
N TRP A 98 10.91 3.70 11.33
CA TRP A 98 9.69 4.11 10.68
C TRP A 98 9.40 3.28 9.42
N SER A 99 10.42 2.73 8.75
CA SER A 99 10.27 1.88 7.56
C SER A 99 10.94 0.52 7.73
N LEU A 100 10.16 -0.55 7.53
CA LEU A 100 10.64 -1.93 7.53
C LEU A 100 10.27 -2.62 6.22
N ASN A 101 11.27 -2.97 5.43
CA ASN A 101 11.11 -3.72 4.19
C ASN A 101 11.77 -5.10 4.31
N ILE A 102 10.94 -6.15 4.30
CA ILE A 102 11.35 -7.56 4.36
C ILE A 102 10.69 -8.33 3.21
N ARG A 103 10.52 -7.67 2.06
CA ARG A 103 9.93 -8.26 0.86
C ARG A 103 10.73 -9.47 0.35
N CYS A 104 10.05 -10.42 -0.28
CA CYS A 104 10.64 -11.59 -0.93
C CYS A 104 11.41 -12.55 0.02
N ASN A 105 11.16 -12.50 1.33
CA ASN A 105 11.74 -13.45 2.28
C ASN A 105 10.83 -14.68 2.45
N LYS A 106 11.02 -15.69 1.61
CA LYS A 106 10.25 -16.94 1.63
C LYS A 106 10.52 -17.81 2.88
N ASN A 107 11.62 -17.57 3.59
CA ASN A 107 11.88 -18.27 4.85
C ASN A 107 11.15 -17.65 6.05
N LEU A 108 10.64 -16.42 5.92
CA LEU A 108 9.90 -15.71 6.96
C LEU A 108 8.48 -16.27 7.06
N LYS A 109 8.29 -17.31 7.88
CA LYS A 109 6.97 -17.97 8.04
C LYS A 109 6.15 -17.42 9.21
N LYS A 110 6.83 -16.94 10.26
CA LYS A 110 6.20 -16.49 11.51
C LYS A 110 6.72 -15.12 11.90
N ILE A 111 5.79 -14.21 12.15
CA ILE A 111 6.03 -12.89 12.72
C ILE A 111 5.35 -12.88 14.09
N THR A 112 6.14 -12.80 15.16
CA THR A 112 5.62 -12.79 16.54
C THR A 112 5.53 -11.39 17.12
N HIS A 113 6.37 -10.48 16.64
CA HIS A 113 6.46 -9.08 17.10
C HIS A 113 6.65 -8.15 15.90
N LEU A 114 6.13 -6.93 16.01
CA LEU A 114 6.32 -5.85 15.03
C LEU A 114 6.85 -4.60 15.75
N PRO A 115 7.68 -3.77 15.10
CA PRO A 115 8.11 -2.48 15.64
C PRO A 115 6.92 -1.59 15.99
N THR A 116 6.90 -0.97 17.16
CA THR A 116 5.82 -0.05 17.54
C THR A 116 5.87 1.28 16.79
N GLY A 117 7.07 1.71 16.37
CA GLY A 117 7.29 2.99 15.69
C GLY A 117 7.08 2.98 14.17
N VAL A 118 6.82 1.81 13.57
CA VAL A 118 6.76 1.67 12.10
C VAL A 118 5.55 2.40 11.52
N THR A 119 5.80 3.14 10.44
CA THR A 119 4.79 3.79 9.61
C THR A 119 4.60 3.05 8.28
N HIS A 120 5.64 2.41 7.77
CA HIS A 120 5.62 1.64 6.52
C HIS A 120 6.13 0.21 6.74
N LEU A 121 5.25 -0.77 6.54
CA LEU A 121 5.58 -2.19 6.69
C LEU A 121 5.39 -2.92 5.36
N GLU A 122 6.50 -3.39 4.79
CA GLU A 122 6.57 -4.05 3.50
C GLU A 122 6.97 -5.52 3.68
N LEU A 123 6.01 -6.43 3.47
CA LEU A 123 6.14 -7.88 3.67
C LEU A 123 5.77 -8.67 2.40
N SER A 124 5.60 -8.01 1.27
CA SER A 124 5.16 -8.64 0.03
C SER A 124 6.06 -9.82 -0.39
N TYR A 125 5.47 -10.80 -1.07
CA TYR A 125 6.14 -12.01 -1.58
C TYR A 125 6.88 -12.81 -0.50
N SER A 126 6.40 -12.74 0.75
CA SER A 126 6.85 -13.60 1.84
C SER A 126 5.91 -14.78 2.04
N ASP A 127 6.39 -15.84 2.69
CA ASP A 127 5.61 -17.06 2.98
C ASP A 127 4.90 -16.99 4.35
N ILE A 128 4.62 -15.76 4.81
CA ILE A 128 3.91 -15.52 6.07
C ILE A 128 2.51 -16.13 6.02
N GLU A 129 2.14 -16.83 7.08
CA GLU A 129 0.82 -17.44 7.20
C GLU A 129 -0.18 -16.53 7.92
N ARG A 130 0.34 -15.65 8.79
CA ARG A 130 -0.45 -14.81 9.70
C ARG A 130 0.33 -13.55 10.07
N ILE A 131 -0.40 -12.45 10.21
CA ILE A 131 0.07 -11.21 10.83
C ILE A 131 -0.27 -11.26 12.32
N PRO A 132 0.65 -10.89 13.24
CA PRO A 132 0.37 -10.93 14.66
C PRO A 132 -0.68 -9.88 15.07
N ASN A 133 -1.52 -10.23 16.03
CA ASN A 133 -2.57 -9.34 16.57
C ASN A 133 -2.03 -8.03 17.19
N CYS A 134 -0.74 -7.94 17.48
CA CYS A 134 -0.13 -6.69 17.96
C CYS A 134 -0.16 -5.57 16.92
N ILE A 135 -0.45 -5.87 15.64
CA ILE A 135 -0.52 -4.85 14.58
C ILE A 135 -1.55 -3.76 14.86
N LYS A 136 -2.64 -4.06 15.57
CA LYS A 136 -3.65 -3.07 15.96
C LYS A 136 -3.12 -1.97 16.86
N GLY A 137 -2.06 -2.25 17.62
CA GLY A 137 -1.38 -1.29 18.49
C GLY A 137 -0.38 -0.39 17.76
N LEU A 138 -0.21 -0.56 16.44
CA LEU A 138 0.69 0.26 15.64
C LEU A 138 -0.01 1.53 15.18
N HIS A 139 -0.25 2.46 16.11
CA HIS A 139 -1.02 3.70 15.88
C HIS A 139 -0.39 4.68 14.87
N ARG A 140 0.85 4.42 14.42
CA ARG A 140 1.54 5.19 13.40
C ARG A 140 1.59 4.47 12.05
N LEU A 141 1.13 3.22 11.97
CA LEU A 141 1.17 2.43 10.75
C LEU A 141 0.25 3.08 9.72
N TYR A 142 0.87 3.55 8.64
CA TYR A 142 0.24 4.26 7.54
C TYR A 142 0.04 3.34 6.34
N SER A 143 1.05 2.52 6.01
CA SER A 143 1.06 1.63 4.86
C SER A 143 1.46 0.20 5.26
N LEU A 144 0.66 -0.77 4.82
CA LEU A 144 0.92 -2.20 4.95
C LEU A 144 0.84 -2.87 3.58
N ASN A 145 1.96 -3.44 3.13
CA ASN A 145 2.03 -4.20 1.89
C ASN A 145 2.28 -5.69 2.15
N LEU A 146 1.35 -6.50 1.67
CA LEU A 146 1.25 -7.95 1.78
C LEU A 146 1.12 -8.60 0.40
N THR A 147 1.28 -7.84 -0.70
CA THR A 147 1.10 -8.35 -2.06
C THR A 147 1.90 -9.63 -2.31
N GLY A 148 1.28 -10.65 -2.90
CA GLY A 148 1.91 -11.94 -3.18
C GLY A 148 2.20 -12.82 -1.96
N CYS A 149 1.68 -12.50 -0.77
CA CYS A 149 1.77 -13.40 0.40
C CYS A 149 0.82 -14.60 0.24
N LYS A 150 1.17 -15.55 -0.63
CA LYS A 150 0.28 -16.64 -1.07
C LYS A 150 -0.19 -17.57 0.04
N ARG A 151 0.51 -17.62 1.19
CA ARG A 151 0.19 -18.47 2.34
C ARG A 151 -0.60 -17.75 3.43
N LEU A 152 -0.82 -16.45 3.30
CA LEU A 152 -1.57 -15.65 4.27
C LEU A 152 -3.04 -16.05 4.25
N ALA A 153 -3.55 -16.56 5.36
CA ALA A 153 -4.91 -17.10 5.45
C ALA A 153 -5.94 -16.11 6.02
N SER A 154 -5.49 -15.19 6.87
CA SER A 154 -6.37 -14.27 7.59
C SER A 154 -5.70 -12.96 7.93
N LEU A 155 -6.47 -11.87 7.95
CA LEU A 155 -6.04 -10.58 8.52
C LEU A 155 -6.61 -10.35 9.93
N PRO A 156 -5.76 -9.93 10.89
CA PRO A 156 -6.21 -9.54 12.23
C PRO A 156 -6.88 -8.15 12.21
N GLU A 157 -7.30 -7.66 13.37
CA GLU A 157 -7.72 -6.28 13.57
C GLU A 157 -6.57 -5.32 13.18
N LEU A 158 -6.85 -4.38 12.28
CA LEU A 158 -5.88 -3.41 11.76
C LEU A 158 -5.98 -2.08 12.54
N PRO A 159 -4.89 -1.30 12.61
CA PRO A 159 -4.92 0.01 13.28
C PRO A 159 -5.71 1.03 12.45
N GLY A 160 -6.51 1.86 13.11
CA GLY A 160 -7.31 2.91 12.45
C GLY A 160 -6.50 4.02 11.77
N SER A 161 -5.18 4.09 12.03
CA SER A 161 -4.24 4.98 11.35
C SER A 161 -3.95 4.57 9.90
N LEU A 162 -4.26 3.31 9.53
CA LEU A 162 -3.91 2.75 8.23
C LEU A 162 -4.61 3.52 7.11
N LYS A 163 -3.84 3.91 6.09
CA LYS A 163 -4.32 4.57 4.87
C LYS A 163 -4.14 3.69 3.62
N SER A 164 -3.27 2.69 3.67
CA SER A 164 -3.01 1.79 2.56
C SER A 164 -2.83 0.35 3.04
N LEU A 165 -3.66 -0.55 2.51
CA LEU A 165 -3.51 -2.01 2.62
C LEU A 165 -3.43 -2.61 1.22
N MET A 166 -2.25 -3.10 0.85
CA MET A 166 -2.05 -3.86 -0.38
C MET A 166 -1.96 -5.35 -0.02
N ALA A 167 -2.91 -6.15 -0.49
CA ALA A 167 -2.98 -7.59 -0.27
C ALA A 167 -3.31 -8.32 -1.58
N GLU A 168 -2.72 -7.85 -2.67
CA GLU A 168 -2.93 -8.42 -4.01
C GLU A 168 -2.33 -9.83 -4.08
N ASP A 169 -2.90 -10.71 -4.90
CA ASP A 169 -2.40 -12.06 -5.13
C ASP A 169 -2.17 -12.89 -3.84
N CYS A 170 -2.90 -12.59 -2.76
CA CYS A 170 -2.93 -13.40 -1.53
C CYS A 170 -3.89 -14.58 -1.70
N GLU A 171 -3.44 -15.59 -2.45
CA GLU A 171 -4.28 -16.70 -2.94
C GLU A 171 -4.90 -17.58 -1.84
N SER A 172 -4.36 -17.57 -0.62
CA SER A 172 -4.92 -18.29 0.54
C SER A 172 -5.78 -17.43 1.46
N LEU A 173 -5.93 -16.13 1.19
CA LEU A 173 -6.63 -15.22 2.09
C LEU A 173 -8.14 -15.50 2.08
N GLU A 174 -8.64 -16.00 3.21
CA GLU A 174 -10.04 -16.41 3.36
C GLU A 174 -10.83 -15.45 4.25
N THR A 175 -10.21 -14.91 5.29
CA THR A 175 -10.91 -14.12 6.31
C THR A 175 -10.22 -12.80 6.62
N VAL A 176 -11.01 -11.83 7.03
CA VAL A 176 -10.54 -10.53 7.55
C VAL A 176 -11.26 -10.25 8.86
N PHE A 177 -10.63 -9.52 9.77
CA PHE A 177 -11.26 -9.11 11.02
C PHE A 177 -12.47 -8.20 10.75
N CYS A 178 -13.54 -8.36 11.54
CA CYS A 178 -14.81 -7.69 11.35
C CYS A 178 -15.19 -6.96 12.66
N PRO A 179 -15.34 -5.63 12.68
CA PRO A 179 -15.14 -4.69 11.55
C PRO A 179 -13.66 -4.39 11.26
N LEU A 180 -13.31 -4.03 10.02
CA LEU A 180 -11.92 -3.69 9.64
C LEU A 180 -11.40 -2.39 10.28
N ASN A 181 -12.29 -1.49 10.72
CA ASN A 181 -11.99 -0.22 11.42
C ASN A 181 -10.91 0.65 10.73
N THR A 182 -10.91 0.73 9.40
CA THR A 182 -9.98 1.55 8.61
C THR A 182 -10.74 2.47 7.64
N PRO A 183 -11.50 3.46 8.12
CA PRO A 183 -12.44 4.26 7.31
C PRO A 183 -11.77 5.13 6.24
N ASN A 184 -10.45 5.30 6.30
CA ASN A 184 -9.68 6.09 5.35
C ASN A 184 -8.71 5.27 4.51
N ALA A 185 -8.76 3.93 4.62
CA ALA A 185 -7.79 3.08 3.94
C ALA A 185 -8.22 2.75 2.52
N ARG A 186 -7.26 2.78 1.61
CA ARG A 186 -7.34 2.04 0.36
C ARG A 186 -7.07 0.56 0.63
N LEU A 187 -8.04 -0.29 0.29
CA LEU A 187 -7.97 -1.73 0.48
C LEU A 187 -7.85 -2.41 -0.88
N ASN A 188 -6.76 -3.14 -1.12
CA ASN A 188 -6.57 -3.86 -2.36
C ASN A 188 -6.45 -5.37 -2.11
N PHE A 189 -7.49 -6.12 -2.45
CA PHE A 189 -7.57 -7.58 -2.40
C PHE A 189 -7.60 -8.20 -3.80
N THR A 190 -7.01 -7.54 -4.79
CA THR A 190 -6.97 -8.03 -6.17
C THR A 190 -6.49 -9.47 -6.22
N ASN A 191 -7.24 -10.33 -6.92
CA ASN A 191 -6.95 -11.75 -7.10
C ASN A 191 -7.01 -12.63 -5.81
N CYS A 192 -7.56 -12.13 -4.71
CA CYS A 192 -7.84 -12.91 -3.50
C CYS A 192 -9.12 -13.75 -3.64
N PHE A 193 -9.11 -14.74 -4.56
CA PHE A 193 -10.32 -15.48 -4.95
C PHE A 193 -10.91 -16.37 -3.84
N LYS A 194 -10.15 -16.68 -2.79
CA LYS A 194 -10.64 -17.43 -1.62
C LYS A 194 -11.31 -16.56 -0.55
N LEU A 195 -11.38 -15.25 -0.75
CA LEU A 195 -11.96 -14.34 0.23
C LEU A 195 -13.41 -14.72 0.51
N GLY A 196 -13.69 -15.11 1.76
CA GLY A 196 -14.97 -15.66 2.17
C GLY A 196 -16.12 -14.65 2.06
N GLN A 197 -17.36 -15.15 1.97
CA GLN A 197 -18.54 -14.30 1.78
C GLN A 197 -18.66 -13.20 2.86
N GLN A 198 -18.38 -13.53 4.11
CA GLN A 198 -18.43 -12.55 5.21
C GLN A 198 -17.37 -11.46 5.06
N ALA A 199 -16.13 -11.83 4.72
CA ALA A 199 -15.05 -10.89 4.48
C ALA A 199 -15.39 -9.94 3.32
N ARG A 200 -15.91 -10.49 2.22
CA ARG A 200 -16.38 -9.70 1.07
C ARG A 200 -17.49 -8.73 1.46
N ARG A 201 -18.49 -9.18 2.23
CA ARG A 201 -19.58 -8.31 2.72
C ARG A 201 -19.05 -7.15 3.54
N VAL A 202 -18.12 -7.38 4.46
CA VAL A 202 -17.55 -6.33 5.30
C VAL A 202 -16.77 -5.30 4.48
N VAL A 203 -15.97 -5.74 3.50
CA VAL A 203 -15.25 -4.83 2.60
C VAL A 203 -16.21 -4.00 1.75
N VAL A 204 -17.29 -4.62 1.24
CA VAL A 204 -18.30 -3.94 0.41
C VAL A 204 -19.12 -2.92 1.21
N GLN A 205 -19.43 -3.23 2.47
CA GLN A 205 -20.27 -2.39 3.34
C GLN A 205 -19.50 -1.29 4.07
N GLN A 206 -18.17 -1.30 3.96
CA GLN A 206 -17.33 -0.28 4.58
C GLN A 206 -17.56 1.07 3.89
N SER A 207 -17.80 2.11 4.69
CA SER A 207 -17.74 3.48 4.20
C SER A 207 -16.30 3.96 4.20
N PHE A 208 -15.92 4.60 3.10
CA PHE A 208 -14.60 5.13 2.86
C PHE A 208 -14.70 6.66 2.78
N TYR A 209 -14.14 7.40 3.73
CA TYR A 209 -14.13 8.86 3.57
C TYR A 209 -13.23 9.30 2.40
N VAL A 210 -12.05 8.67 2.28
CA VAL A 210 -11.08 8.91 1.18
C VAL A 210 -10.66 7.63 0.45
N GLY A 211 -10.87 6.48 1.08
CA GLY A 211 -10.41 5.20 0.57
C GLY A 211 -11.21 4.66 -0.62
N ALA A 212 -10.78 3.49 -1.06
CA ALA A 212 -11.49 2.67 -2.03
C ALA A 212 -11.17 1.19 -1.74
N ALA A 213 -12.02 0.28 -2.19
CA ALA A 213 -11.78 -1.14 -2.11
C ALA A 213 -11.73 -1.78 -3.50
N LEU A 214 -10.75 -2.68 -3.68
CA LEU A 214 -10.66 -3.61 -4.79
C LEU A 214 -10.76 -5.05 -4.27
N LEU A 215 -11.62 -5.85 -4.87
CA LEU A 215 -11.76 -7.27 -4.54
C LEU A 215 -12.37 -8.05 -5.71
N PRO A 216 -12.20 -9.38 -5.78
CA PRO A 216 -12.80 -10.18 -6.84
C PRO A 216 -14.34 -10.14 -6.83
N GLY A 217 -14.95 -10.05 -8.01
CA GLY A 217 -16.40 -10.14 -8.17
C GLY A 217 -16.88 -9.78 -9.57
N ARG A 218 -17.88 -10.52 -10.04
CA ARG A 218 -18.42 -10.43 -11.41
C ARG A 218 -19.73 -9.67 -11.53
N GLU A 219 -20.37 -9.39 -10.41
CA GLU A 219 -21.68 -8.78 -10.36
C GLU A 219 -21.73 -7.75 -9.25
N VAL A 220 -22.44 -6.66 -9.51
CA VAL A 220 -22.72 -5.61 -8.53
C VAL A 220 -23.55 -6.22 -7.37
N PRO A 221 -23.08 -6.16 -6.11
CA PRO A 221 -23.79 -6.72 -4.95
C PRO A 221 -25.22 -6.22 -4.79
N ALA A 222 -26.10 -7.05 -4.20
CA ALA A 222 -27.53 -6.76 -4.07
C ALA A 222 -27.85 -5.45 -3.30
N GLU A 223 -26.95 -5.05 -2.41
CA GLU A 223 -27.07 -3.83 -1.61
C GLU A 223 -26.92 -2.52 -2.40
N PHE A 224 -26.37 -2.56 -3.61
CA PHE A 224 -26.41 -1.45 -4.55
C PHE A 224 -27.72 -1.53 -5.34
N ASN A 225 -28.69 -0.76 -4.88
CA ASN A 225 -30.07 -0.75 -5.35
C ASN A 225 -30.27 0.09 -6.62
N HIS A 226 -29.43 1.11 -6.85
CA HIS A 226 -29.39 1.86 -8.11
C HIS A 226 -28.41 1.16 -9.05
N ARG A 227 -28.85 0.70 -10.22
CA ARG A 227 -28.01 -0.09 -11.14
C ARG A 227 -27.90 0.58 -12.50
N GLY A 228 -26.67 0.71 -12.98
CA GLY A 228 -26.35 1.06 -14.35
C GLY A 228 -26.04 -0.19 -15.16
N ARG A 229 -26.76 -0.40 -16.25
CA ARG A 229 -26.50 -1.49 -17.22
C ARG A 229 -26.27 -0.99 -18.65
N VAL A 230 -26.71 0.22 -18.98
CA VAL A 230 -26.63 0.78 -20.33
C VAL A 230 -25.70 2.00 -20.25
N ASN A 231 -24.74 2.09 -21.17
CA ASN A 231 -23.81 3.22 -21.31
C ASN A 231 -22.98 3.57 -20.07
N ASN A 232 -22.76 2.63 -19.15
CA ASN A 232 -21.99 2.84 -17.91
C ASN A 232 -22.52 3.99 -17.04
N SER A 233 -23.81 4.32 -17.15
CA SER A 233 -24.44 5.37 -16.36
C SER A 233 -25.33 4.82 -15.26
N ILE A 234 -25.33 5.48 -14.09
CA ILE A 234 -26.18 5.16 -12.95
C ILE A 234 -27.11 6.34 -12.71
N THR A 235 -28.41 6.08 -12.79
CA THR A 235 -29.44 7.03 -12.36
C THR A 235 -29.78 6.77 -10.89
N ILE A 236 -29.60 7.80 -10.06
CA ILE A 236 -29.93 7.78 -8.65
C ILE A 236 -31.11 8.73 -8.43
N CYS A 237 -32.17 8.20 -7.83
CA CYS A 237 -33.35 8.96 -7.43
C CYS A 237 -33.39 8.98 -5.89
N PRO A 238 -32.90 10.05 -5.24
CA PRO A 238 -33.03 10.22 -3.80
C PRO A 238 -34.50 10.17 -3.37
N ASP A 239 -34.77 9.61 -2.19
CA ASP A 239 -36.12 9.48 -1.64
C ASP A 239 -36.57 10.73 -0.84
N GLY A 240 -35.81 11.82 -0.93
CA GLY A 240 -36.02 13.06 -0.20
C GLY A 240 -35.51 13.06 1.24
N ASN A 241 -34.96 11.94 1.73
CA ASN A 241 -34.29 11.89 3.03
C ASN A 241 -32.86 12.45 2.94
N PRO A 242 -32.34 13.08 4.01
CA PRO A 242 -30.95 13.53 4.06
C PRO A 242 -29.95 12.39 3.83
N TYR A 243 -28.95 12.64 3.00
CA TYR A 243 -27.85 11.71 2.72
C TYR A 243 -26.50 12.44 2.70
N SER A 244 -25.43 11.75 3.07
CA SER A 244 -24.07 12.31 3.11
C SER A 244 -23.23 11.99 1.85
N GLY A 245 -23.74 11.11 0.99
CA GLY A 245 -23.14 10.76 -0.29
C GLY A 245 -23.67 9.44 -0.84
N PHE A 246 -22.91 8.83 -1.73
CA PHE A 246 -23.20 7.52 -2.32
C PHE A 246 -21.94 6.65 -2.27
N VAL A 247 -22.13 5.35 -2.10
CA VAL A 247 -21.10 4.36 -2.40
C VAL A 247 -21.35 3.85 -3.81
N VAL A 248 -20.35 3.93 -4.67
CA VAL A 248 -20.40 3.43 -6.04
C VAL A 248 -19.62 2.12 -6.12
N CYS A 249 -20.22 1.12 -6.77
CA CYS A 249 -19.58 -0.15 -7.09
C CYS A 249 -19.53 -0.33 -8.61
N VAL A 250 -18.35 -0.63 -9.13
CA VAL A 250 -18.08 -0.84 -10.55
C VAL A 250 -17.46 -2.22 -10.73
N VAL A 251 -18.00 -3.01 -11.66
CA VAL A 251 -17.40 -4.28 -12.09
C VAL A 251 -16.47 -3.97 -13.25
N ILE A 252 -15.18 -4.20 -13.04
CA ILE A 252 -14.11 -3.89 -13.98
C ILE A 252 -13.52 -5.18 -14.54
N SER A 253 -13.29 -5.22 -15.85
CA SER A 253 -12.53 -6.28 -16.52
C SER A 253 -11.34 -5.67 -17.26
N SER A 254 -10.17 -6.28 -17.13
CA SER A 254 -9.00 -5.88 -17.94
C SER A 254 -9.27 -6.16 -19.43
N ASN A 255 -8.91 -5.23 -20.31
CA ASN A 255 -9.06 -5.37 -21.76
C ASN A 255 -7.74 -5.20 -22.53
N GLN A 256 -6.66 -4.76 -21.87
CA GLN A 256 -5.34 -4.51 -22.46
C GLN A 256 -4.19 -4.98 -21.57
N GLN A 257 -3.05 -5.26 -22.20
CA GLN A 257 -1.77 -5.54 -21.54
C GLN A 257 -0.91 -4.26 -21.44
N ASP A 258 -1.53 -3.12 -21.12
CA ASP A 258 -0.77 -1.91 -20.81
C ASP A 258 -0.27 -1.99 -19.36
N TYR A 259 1.00 -1.68 -19.15
CA TYR A 259 1.67 -1.75 -17.85
C TYR A 259 1.50 -0.45 -17.04
N SER A 260 0.61 0.45 -17.47
CA SER A 260 0.32 1.71 -16.80
C SER A 260 -0.72 1.56 -15.68
N PHE A 261 -0.83 2.61 -14.86
CA PHE A 261 -1.85 2.69 -13.83
C PHE A 261 -3.18 3.20 -14.40
N SER A 262 -4.24 2.48 -14.10
CA SER A 262 -5.58 2.76 -14.61
C SER A 262 -6.36 3.74 -13.73
N GLN A 263 -7.15 4.59 -14.38
CA GLN A 263 -8.01 5.58 -13.73
C GLN A 263 -9.46 5.44 -14.22
N LEU A 264 -10.39 5.52 -13.28
CA LEU A 264 -11.82 5.61 -13.54
C LEU A 264 -12.22 7.09 -13.54
N LEU A 265 -12.79 7.56 -14.65
CA LEU A 265 -13.47 8.85 -14.70
C LEU A 265 -14.92 8.66 -14.24
N CYS A 266 -15.32 9.42 -13.23
CA CYS A 266 -16.68 9.52 -12.76
C CYS A 266 -17.16 10.96 -12.95
N ARG A 267 -18.21 11.14 -13.75
CA ARG A 267 -18.80 12.43 -14.06
C ARG A 267 -20.21 12.52 -13.50
N ARG A 268 -20.48 13.55 -12.70
CA ARG A 268 -21.84 13.88 -12.24
C ARG A 268 -22.53 14.80 -13.25
N ILE A 269 -23.73 14.42 -13.67
CA ILE A 269 -24.58 15.22 -14.55
C ILE A 269 -25.89 15.53 -13.81
N GLY A 270 -26.22 16.84 -13.73
CA GLY A 270 -27.52 17.30 -13.26
C GLY A 270 -28.56 17.22 -14.39
N VAL A 271 -29.74 16.67 -14.11
CA VAL A 271 -30.80 16.47 -15.12
C VAL A 271 -31.70 17.72 -15.30
N ALA A 272 -31.50 18.78 -14.51
CA ALA A 272 -32.32 19.99 -14.56
C ALA A 272 -31.65 21.14 -15.35
N GLN A 273 -32.47 21.94 -16.04
CA GLN A 273 -32.11 23.08 -16.91
C GLN A 273 -31.32 24.23 -16.25
N ASP A 274 -31.07 24.18 -14.93
CA ASP A 274 -30.30 25.17 -14.20
C ASP A 274 -28.88 24.66 -13.90
N ASP A 275 -27.98 25.04 -14.81
CA ASP A 275 -26.56 25.37 -14.64
C ASP A 275 -25.81 24.76 -13.43
N PHE A 276 -25.69 23.42 -13.39
CA PHE A 276 -24.55 22.81 -12.72
C PHE A 276 -23.56 22.36 -13.78
N SER A 277 -22.37 22.97 -13.76
CA SER A 277 -21.25 22.45 -14.53
C SER A 277 -21.00 20.99 -14.12
N PRO A 278 -20.73 20.10 -15.09
CA PRO A 278 -20.39 18.71 -14.79
C PRO A 278 -19.18 18.68 -13.86
N VAL A 279 -19.30 17.95 -12.75
CA VAL A 279 -18.17 17.71 -11.84
C VAL A 279 -17.56 16.37 -12.24
N GLU A 280 -16.30 16.42 -12.64
CA GLU A 280 -15.51 15.25 -13.04
C GLU A 280 -14.52 14.88 -11.94
N MET A 281 -14.39 13.59 -11.70
CA MET A 281 -13.48 13.01 -10.73
C MET A 281 -12.71 11.87 -11.38
N LEU A 282 -11.38 11.90 -11.24
CA LEU A 282 -10.53 10.77 -11.57
C LEU A 282 -10.23 9.98 -10.30
N VAL A 283 -10.61 8.70 -10.30
CA VAL A 283 -10.35 7.78 -9.21
C VAL A 283 -9.29 6.79 -9.64
N TYR A 284 -8.20 6.71 -8.89
CA TYR A 284 -7.15 5.74 -9.14
C TYR A 284 -7.67 4.31 -8.87
N VAL A 285 -7.60 3.44 -9.87
CA VAL A 285 -7.99 2.02 -9.76
C VAL A 285 -6.75 1.16 -9.46
N GLY A 286 -5.62 1.43 -10.11
CA GLY A 286 -4.39 0.66 -9.93
C GLY A 286 -4.02 -0.12 -11.19
N GLU A 287 -3.28 -1.22 -11.04
CA GLU A 287 -2.75 -1.99 -12.16
C GLU A 287 -3.78 -3.01 -12.67
N VAL A 288 -4.76 -2.54 -13.44
CA VAL A 288 -5.87 -3.40 -13.91
C VAL A 288 -5.40 -4.52 -14.82
N HIS A 289 -4.27 -4.37 -15.53
CA HIS A 289 -3.64 -5.43 -16.31
C HIS A 289 -3.26 -6.69 -15.51
N LYS A 290 -3.20 -6.61 -14.17
CA LYS A 290 -2.95 -7.76 -13.28
C LYS A 290 -4.22 -8.55 -12.93
N PHE A 291 -5.40 -8.07 -13.32
CA PHE A 291 -6.67 -8.70 -12.95
C PHE A 291 -6.82 -10.02 -13.72
N ARG A 292 -6.96 -11.14 -13.00
CA ARG A 292 -7.13 -12.46 -13.63
C ARG A 292 -8.58 -12.77 -14.01
N THR A 293 -9.53 -12.00 -13.47
CA THR A 293 -10.98 -12.06 -13.74
C THR A 293 -11.56 -10.66 -13.58
N GLU A 294 -12.89 -10.54 -13.50
CA GLU A 294 -13.56 -9.31 -13.12
C GLU A 294 -13.43 -9.03 -11.62
N HIS A 295 -13.29 -7.74 -11.29
CA HIS A 295 -13.13 -7.25 -9.93
C HIS A 295 -14.13 -6.14 -9.64
N LEU A 296 -14.55 -6.06 -8.38
CA LEU A 296 -15.33 -4.95 -7.86
C LEU A 296 -14.38 -3.85 -7.45
N PHE A 297 -14.63 -2.65 -7.97
CA PHE A 297 -14.05 -1.41 -7.49
C PHE A 297 -15.13 -0.62 -6.77
N ILE A 298 -14.88 -0.29 -5.50
CA ILE A 298 -15.85 0.34 -4.61
C ILE A 298 -15.23 1.60 -4.03
N PHE A 299 -15.92 2.73 -4.14
CA PHE A 299 -15.45 4.02 -3.63
C PHE A 299 -16.64 4.89 -3.23
N ASP A 300 -16.43 5.81 -2.30
CA ASP A 300 -17.45 6.75 -1.88
C ASP A 300 -17.37 8.02 -2.72
N SER A 301 -18.53 8.61 -2.99
CA SER A 301 -18.68 9.81 -3.82
C SER A 301 -18.51 11.10 -3.04
N HIS A 302 -17.97 11.09 -1.81
CA HIS A 302 -17.92 12.26 -0.92
C HIS A 302 -17.27 13.50 -1.55
N PHE A 303 -16.37 13.32 -2.52
CA PHE A 303 -15.73 14.46 -3.20
C PHE A 303 -16.49 15.03 -4.40
N LEU A 304 -17.67 14.51 -4.74
CA LEU A 304 -18.49 15.05 -5.84
C LEU A 304 -19.35 16.26 -5.41
N GLU A 305 -19.11 16.83 -4.21
CA GLU A 305 -19.79 17.99 -3.62
C GLU A 305 -21.31 18.01 -3.87
N PHE A 306 -22.09 17.43 -2.94
CA PHE A 306 -23.56 17.47 -3.02
C PHE A 306 -24.09 18.69 -2.26
N TYR A 307 -24.90 19.49 -2.95
CA TYR A 307 -25.57 20.62 -2.33
C TYR A 307 -26.94 20.18 -1.78
N PRO A 308 -27.49 20.88 -0.76
CA PRO A 308 -28.84 20.58 -0.25
C PRO A 308 -29.93 20.56 -1.34
N SER A 309 -29.73 21.28 -2.44
CA SER A 309 -30.62 21.26 -3.62
C SER A 309 -30.65 19.93 -4.37
N ASP A 310 -29.64 19.08 -4.20
CA ASP A 310 -29.53 17.78 -4.87
C ASP A 310 -30.36 16.70 -4.17
N MET A 311 -30.79 16.96 -2.93
CA MET A 311 -31.48 15.98 -2.06
C MET A 311 -32.81 15.47 -2.60
N SER A 312 -33.40 16.15 -3.58
CA SER A 312 -34.68 15.80 -4.22
C SER A 312 -34.58 15.66 -5.74
N ARG A 313 -33.37 15.78 -6.31
CA ARG A 313 -33.15 15.77 -7.76
C ARG A 313 -32.61 14.42 -8.22
N GLU A 314 -33.00 14.03 -9.42
CA GLU A 314 -32.39 12.90 -10.11
C GLU A 314 -30.92 13.23 -10.43
N ILE A 315 -30.02 12.33 -10.05
CA ILE A 315 -28.58 12.46 -10.28
C ILE A 315 -28.16 11.35 -11.24
N VAL A 316 -27.41 11.72 -12.27
CA VAL A 316 -26.81 10.75 -13.19
C VAL A 316 -25.29 10.74 -12.99
N LEU A 317 -24.73 9.56 -12.75
CA LEU A 317 -23.30 9.33 -12.72
C LEU A 317 -22.89 8.60 -14.01
N GLU A 318 -22.02 9.19 -14.81
CA GLU A 318 -21.40 8.54 -15.96
C GLU A 318 -20.00 8.03 -15.59
N LEU A 319 -19.72 6.79 -15.95
CA LEU A 319 -18.45 6.12 -15.63
C LEU A 319 -17.72 5.71 -16.91
N SER A 320 -16.42 5.96 -16.98
CA SER A 320 -15.57 5.52 -18.08
C SER A 320 -14.13 5.24 -17.63
N SER A 321 -13.43 4.36 -18.35
CA SER A 321 -11.97 4.27 -18.21
C SER A 321 -11.34 5.48 -18.92
N ASN A 322 -10.49 6.22 -18.21
CA ASN A 322 -9.81 7.41 -18.73
C ASN A 322 -8.80 7.05 -19.84
N SER A 323 -8.11 5.92 -19.66
CA SER A 323 -7.09 5.38 -20.58
C SER A 323 -7.64 4.34 -21.55
N HIS A 324 -8.92 3.97 -21.44
CA HIS A 324 -9.57 2.89 -22.20
C HIS A 324 -8.86 1.51 -22.07
N ASP A 325 -8.22 1.29 -20.93
CA ASP A 325 -7.42 0.12 -20.55
C ASP A 325 -8.20 -0.95 -19.75
N PHE A 326 -9.47 -0.69 -19.48
CA PHE A 326 -10.39 -1.66 -18.90
C PHE A 326 -11.84 -1.40 -19.34
N ASP A 327 -12.63 -2.47 -19.31
CA ASP A 327 -14.06 -2.45 -19.57
C ASP A 327 -14.86 -2.35 -18.28
N ILE A 328 -15.90 -1.54 -18.29
CA ILE A 328 -16.92 -1.50 -17.22
C ILE A 328 -18.04 -2.45 -17.62
N ILE A 329 -18.22 -3.52 -16.86
CA ILE A 329 -19.18 -4.58 -17.16
C ILE A 329 -20.55 -4.25 -16.57
N ALA A 330 -20.56 -3.69 -15.36
CA ALA A 330 -21.77 -3.27 -14.66
C ALA A 330 -21.41 -2.25 -13.59
N CYS A 331 -22.36 -1.44 -13.19
CA CYS A 331 -22.16 -0.49 -12.10
C CYS A 331 -23.44 -0.35 -11.25
N GLY A 332 -23.26 0.13 -10.03
CA GLY A 332 -24.38 0.47 -9.16
C GLY A 332 -23.97 1.40 -8.03
N ALA A 333 -24.98 2.01 -7.42
CA ALA A 333 -24.81 2.95 -6.32
C ALA A 333 -25.76 2.61 -5.17
N LYS A 334 -25.33 3.00 -3.96
CA LYS A 334 -26.07 2.91 -2.71
C LYS A 334 -26.01 4.27 -2.02
N ILE A 335 -27.14 4.73 -1.52
CA ILE A 335 -27.23 6.00 -0.78
C ILE A 335 -26.67 5.83 0.64
N LEU A 336 -25.79 6.74 1.06
CA LEU A 336 -25.29 6.85 2.44
C LEU A 336 -26.20 7.81 3.20
N LYS A 337 -27.01 7.29 4.12
CA LYS A 337 -27.88 8.13 4.95
C LYS A 337 -27.05 8.91 5.97
N GLU A 338 -27.44 10.15 6.27
CA GLU A 338 -26.90 10.83 7.45
C GLU A 338 -27.32 10.05 8.69
N GLU A 339 -26.37 9.52 9.43
CA GLU A 339 -26.65 9.07 10.80
C GLU A 339 -26.85 10.32 11.65
N SER A 340 -28.01 10.43 12.31
CA SER A 340 -28.29 11.50 13.27
C SER A 340 -27.17 11.56 14.30
N ILE A 341 -26.40 12.65 14.31
CA ILE A 341 -25.41 12.91 15.34
C ILE A 341 -26.16 13.33 16.62
N GLU A 342 -26.83 12.38 17.26
CA GLU A 342 -27.26 12.50 18.65
C GLU A 342 -26.36 11.60 19.50
N GLY A 343 -25.24 12.17 19.97
CA GLY A 343 -24.49 11.58 21.08
C GLY A 343 -23.01 11.31 20.85
N SER A 344 -22.21 12.33 20.50
CA SER A 344 -20.78 12.36 20.90
C SER A 344 -20.22 13.78 20.86
N TYR A 345 -20.85 14.67 21.63
CA TYR A 345 -20.22 15.92 22.05
C TYR A 345 -20.12 15.91 23.58
N GLU A 346 -19.27 15.06 24.14
CA GLU A 346 -18.72 15.30 25.47
C GLU A 346 -17.22 15.56 25.34
N SER A 347 -16.93 16.86 25.37
CA SER A 347 -15.69 17.54 25.75
C SER A 347 -14.43 16.69 25.95
N GLY A 348 -13.51 16.83 25.00
CA GLY A 348 -12.07 16.76 25.22
C GLY A 348 -11.42 17.86 24.40
N VAL A 349 -11.57 19.12 24.85
CA VAL A 349 -10.88 20.26 24.26
C VAL A 349 -9.42 20.15 24.65
N ASP A 350 -8.60 19.63 23.74
CA ASP A 350 -7.21 20.08 23.62
C ASP A 350 -7.11 20.81 22.29
N GLN A 351 -7.03 22.14 22.39
CA GLN A 351 -6.63 23.00 21.29
C GLN A 351 -5.19 22.63 20.91
N VAL A 352 -5.01 21.97 19.77
CA VAL A 352 -3.74 22.02 19.07
C VAL A 352 -3.89 23.12 18.04
N THR A 353 -3.30 24.27 18.37
CA THR A 353 -3.12 25.41 17.49
C THR A 353 -2.34 25.02 16.24
N GLU A 354 -2.66 25.65 15.11
CA GLU A 354 -2.10 25.43 13.76
C GLU A 354 -0.58 25.71 13.60
N ASP A 355 0.21 25.77 14.68
CA ASP A 355 1.60 26.28 14.63
C ASP A 355 2.71 25.25 14.96
N ASP A 356 2.44 23.96 15.16
CA ASP A 356 3.49 22.96 15.48
C ASP A 356 3.62 21.81 14.46
N ILE A 357 3.39 22.07 13.16
CA ILE A 357 3.92 21.22 12.08
C ILE A 357 5.21 21.85 11.57
N GLU A 358 6.34 21.54 12.22
CA GLU A 358 7.64 21.67 11.56
C GLU A 358 7.66 20.68 10.38
N PHE A 359 7.39 21.21 9.19
CA PHE A 359 7.81 20.62 7.93
C PHE A 359 9.33 20.45 8.00
N VAL A 360 9.78 19.24 8.31
CA VAL A 360 11.14 18.83 7.93
C VAL A 360 11.09 18.63 6.43
N GLU A 361 11.51 19.65 5.69
CA GLU A 361 11.79 19.56 4.26
C GLU A 361 12.64 18.32 3.99
N PRO A 362 12.30 17.46 3.02
CA PRO A 362 13.24 16.49 2.51
C PRO A 362 14.40 17.29 1.93
N SER A 363 15.56 17.24 2.59
CA SER A 363 16.77 17.87 2.09
C SER A 363 17.01 17.41 0.65
N GLU A 364 17.03 18.37 -0.27
CA GLU A 364 17.44 18.19 -1.65
C GLU A 364 18.76 17.41 -1.69
N ALA A 365 18.70 16.17 -2.20
CA ALA A 365 19.88 15.43 -2.61
C ALA A 365 19.53 14.49 -3.77
N TYR A 366 19.47 15.10 -4.94
CA TYR A 366 19.93 14.63 -6.25
C TYR A 366 19.25 13.40 -6.89
N GLU A 367 18.60 13.67 -8.03
CA GLU A 367 18.59 12.78 -9.20
C GLU A 367 20.01 12.27 -9.49
N GLU A 368 20.18 10.98 -9.78
CA GLU A 368 21.10 10.53 -10.84
C GLU A 368 20.84 9.07 -11.25
N ASP A 369 20.54 8.94 -12.54
CA ASP A 369 21.01 7.94 -13.51
C ASP A 369 20.88 6.44 -13.23
N LEU A 370 19.78 5.89 -13.75
CA LEU A 370 19.74 4.54 -14.30
C LEU A 370 19.86 4.59 -15.83
N THR A 371 21.04 4.92 -16.36
CA THR A 371 21.37 4.54 -17.75
C THR A 371 22.84 4.08 -17.95
N ASN A 372 22.94 2.93 -18.62
CA ASN A 372 24.06 2.36 -19.37
C ASN A 372 25.28 1.74 -18.66
N GLY A 373 25.43 0.42 -18.89
CA GLY A 373 26.59 -0.35 -18.47
C GLY A 373 26.74 -1.75 -19.09
N VAL A 374 26.34 -1.93 -20.35
CA VAL A 374 26.90 -2.88 -21.34
C VAL A 374 26.67 -4.40 -21.17
N LEU A 375 25.90 -4.92 -22.12
CA LEU A 375 25.92 -6.29 -22.65
C LEU A 375 27.35 -6.82 -22.88
N SER A 376 27.65 -8.00 -22.37
CA SER A 376 28.53 -8.92 -23.09
C SER A 376 28.03 -10.35 -22.96
N ASN A 377 27.73 -10.92 -24.12
CA ASN A 377 27.46 -12.33 -24.33
C ASN A 377 28.62 -13.18 -23.80
N SER A 378 28.29 -14.27 -23.12
CA SER A 378 28.93 -15.54 -23.41
C SER A 378 27.87 -16.64 -23.35
N LYS A 379 27.78 -17.38 -24.45
CA LYS A 379 27.03 -18.62 -24.60
C LYS A 379 27.64 -19.67 -23.66
N GLU A 380 26.81 -20.48 -23.03
CA GLU A 380 26.88 -21.96 -23.09
C GLU A 380 25.70 -22.58 -22.31
N ASP A 381 24.79 -23.15 -23.10
CA ASP A 381 24.08 -24.43 -22.99
C ASP A 381 23.32 -24.86 -21.72
N GLU A 382 21.99 -24.87 -21.91
CA GLU A 382 20.99 -25.91 -21.60
C GLU A 382 21.26 -26.94 -20.48
N ASN A 383 20.40 -26.91 -19.45
CA ASN A 383 19.38 -27.96 -19.28
C ASN A 383 18.31 -27.60 -18.23
N LEU A 384 17.11 -28.08 -18.50
CA LEU A 384 15.82 -27.78 -17.89
C LEU A 384 15.68 -28.23 -16.42
N ASP A 385 15.01 -27.40 -15.61
CA ASP A 385 13.77 -27.83 -14.95
C ASP A 385 12.89 -26.62 -14.57
N GLY A 386 11.60 -26.75 -14.85
CA GLY A 386 10.64 -25.66 -14.82
C GLY A 386 10.18 -25.26 -13.42
N GLU A 387 10.77 -24.19 -12.89
CA GLU A 387 10.08 -23.25 -12.01
C GLU A 387 10.31 -21.85 -12.57
N LYS A 388 9.22 -21.14 -12.93
CA LYS A 388 9.29 -19.71 -13.26
C LYS A 388 9.76 -18.96 -12.01
N HIS A 389 11.07 -18.78 -11.88
CA HIS A 389 11.65 -17.75 -11.02
C HIS A 389 11.08 -16.41 -11.48
N ILE A 390 10.15 -15.85 -10.70
CA ILE A 390 9.75 -14.45 -10.86
C ILE A 390 10.97 -13.65 -10.43
N ASP A 391 11.71 -13.13 -11.41
CA ASP A 391 12.82 -12.20 -11.17
C ASP A 391 12.26 -10.97 -10.46
N CYS A 392 12.52 -10.88 -9.16
CA CYS A 392 12.05 -9.80 -8.28
C CYS A 392 12.69 -8.45 -8.60
N TRP A 393 13.68 -8.43 -9.52
CA TRP A 393 14.36 -7.24 -10.02
C TRP A 393 13.44 -6.26 -10.74
N SER A 394 12.34 -6.73 -11.35
CA SER A 394 11.37 -5.85 -12.03
C SER A 394 10.44 -5.10 -11.08
N CYS A 395 10.46 -5.39 -9.77
CA CYS A 395 9.61 -4.71 -8.78
C CYS A 395 10.30 -3.58 -8.01
N LEU A 396 11.58 -3.29 -8.30
CA LEU A 396 12.35 -2.23 -7.64
C LEU A 396 11.79 -0.82 -7.87
N PHE A 397 10.96 -0.62 -8.90
CA PHE A 397 10.35 0.68 -9.24
C PHE A 397 8.94 0.90 -8.66
N LEU A 398 8.32 -0.08 -8.00
CA LEU A 398 6.85 -0.08 -7.80
C LEU A 398 6.35 0.25 -6.39
N CYS A 399 7.21 0.72 -5.46
CA CYS A 399 6.78 0.92 -4.06
C CYS A 399 7.01 2.32 -3.47
N PHE A 400 7.47 3.28 -4.27
CA PHE A 400 7.59 4.68 -3.84
C PHE A 400 7.06 5.62 -4.92
N ASP A 401 5.74 5.63 -5.11
CA ASP A 401 5.08 6.81 -5.66
C ASP A 401 4.03 7.32 -4.68
N LEU A 402 4.47 8.24 -3.82
CA LEU A 402 3.63 9.02 -2.90
C LEU A 402 3.24 10.38 -3.50
N SER A 403 3.45 10.61 -4.81
CA SER A 403 3.21 11.92 -5.44
C SER A 403 1.74 12.37 -5.45
N HIS A 404 0.81 11.48 -5.10
CA HIS A 404 -0.63 11.77 -5.14
C HIS A 404 -1.29 12.15 -3.79
N LEU A 405 -0.53 12.23 -2.68
CA LEU A 405 -1.06 12.80 -1.42
C LEU A 405 -0.94 14.33 -1.32
N LEU A 406 -0.37 15.01 -2.33
CA LEU A 406 -0.09 16.45 -2.29
C LEU A 406 -0.83 17.31 -3.33
N ARG A 407 -1.94 16.85 -3.93
CA ARG A 407 -2.70 17.69 -4.87
C ARG A 407 -4.17 17.85 -4.54
N LEU A 408 -4.45 18.57 -3.44
CA LEU A 408 -5.70 19.31 -3.27
C LEU A 408 -5.43 20.60 -2.47
N VAL A 409 -4.91 21.62 -3.15
CA VAL A 409 -5.11 23.03 -2.74
C VAL A 409 -5.55 23.79 -3.99
N PRO A 410 -6.81 24.24 -4.09
CA PRO A 410 -7.24 25.08 -5.19
C PRO A 410 -6.67 26.49 -5.01
N GLY A 411 -6.22 27.05 -6.12
CA GLY A 411 -5.31 28.20 -6.15
C GLY A 411 -5.85 29.51 -5.59
N ARG A 412 -4.90 30.36 -5.19
CA ARG A 412 -5.01 31.81 -5.37
C ARG A 412 -3.92 32.24 -6.35
N ARG A 413 -4.35 32.85 -7.46
CA ARG A 413 -3.52 33.73 -8.31
C ARG A 413 -4.01 35.17 -8.10
N PRO A 414 -3.25 36.18 -8.55
CA PRO A 414 -1.84 36.18 -8.94
C PRO A 414 -0.90 36.71 -7.85
#